data_AF-A0A1Q3D7Z2-F1
#
_entry.id   AF-A0A1Q3D7Z2-F1
#
_cell.length_a   1.000
_cell.length_b   1.000
_cell.length_c   1.000
_cell.angle_alpha   90.00
_cell.angle_beta   90.00
_cell.angle_gamma   90.00
#
_symmetry.space_group_name_H-M   'P 1'
#
loop_
_entity.id
_entity.type
_entity.pdbx_description
1 polymer ?
#
loop_
_entity_poly.entity_id
_entity_poly.type
_entity_poly.pdbx_seq_one_letter_code
_entity_poly.pdbx_strand_id
1 'polypeptide(L)'
;NEEDRIRVLKLGPWWFDRNLLLLDKVDIETHPSSISLRKASLWVRVYGILFLCLSKTVSRIIGENIGDLEEIEVMSGRKVNSQYLKLRVGIDVRETLRRGMKLRIGGTEKV
;
A
#
# COMPACT_ATOMS: atom_id res chain seq x y z
N ASN A 1 25.77 -2.15 -3.93
CA ASN A 1 25.33 -3.23 -3.05
C ASN A 1 23.82 -3.41 -3.23
N GLU A 2 23.34 -4.58 -3.66
CA GLU A 2 21.93 -4.79 -4.01
C GLU A 2 21.03 -4.83 -2.77
N GLU A 3 21.53 -5.36 -1.65
CA GLU A 3 20.77 -5.43 -0.41
C GLU A 3 20.44 -4.05 0.16
N ASP A 4 21.40 -3.12 0.11
CA ASP A 4 21.20 -1.74 0.57
C ASP A 4 20.15 -1.03 -0.30
N ARG A 5 20.13 -1.31 -1.60
CA ARG A 5 19.14 -0.77 -2.53
C ARG A 5 17.73 -1.25 -2.18
N ILE A 6 17.56 -2.56 -2.01
CA ILE A 6 16.28 -3.16 -1.61
C ILE A 6 15.85 -2.58 -0.26
N ARG A 7 16.78 -2.41 0.68
CA ARG A 7 16.52 -1.80 1.99
C ARG A 7 16.01 -0.37 1.86
N VAL A 8 16.63 0.46 1.01
CA VAL A 8 16.16 1.83 0.75
C VAL A 8 14.74 1.83 0.19
N LEU A 9 14.45 0.99 -0.80
CA LEU A 9 13.10 0.90 -1.39
C LEU A 9 12.06 0.40 -0.36
N LYS A 10 12.41 -0.58 0.48
CA LYS A 10 11.52 -1.16 1.50
C LYS A 10 11.35 -0.28 2.75
N LEU A 11 12.34 0.51 3.16
CA LEU A 11 12.21 1.32 4.38
C LEU A 11 11.53 2.68 4.16
N GLY A 12 11.23 3.04 2.90
CA GLY A 12 10.42 4.23 2.58
C GLY A 12 9.01 4.19 3.20
N PRO A 13 8.26 5.31 3.12
CA PRO A 13 8.50 6.46 2.23
C PRO A 13 9.58 7.42 2.70
N TRP A 14 10.24 8.08 1.73
CA TRP A 14 11.29 9.06 1.99
C TRP A 14 10.76 10.48 1.77
N TRP A 15 11.09 11.36 2.70
CA TRP A 15 10.69 12.76 2.67
C TRP A 15 11.92 13.66 2.58
N PHE A 16 11.85 14.68 1.75
CA PHE A 16 12.85 15.73 1.67
C PHE A 16 12.17 17.07 1.46
N ASP A 17 12.46 18.05 2.33
CA ASP A 17 11.86 19.39 2.30
C ASP A 17 10.33 19.40 2.08
N ARG A 18 9.60 18.61 2.88
CA ARG A 18 8.12 18.42 2.80
C ARG A 18 7.62 17.80 1.48
N ASN A 19 8.50 17.34 0.60
CA ASN A 19 8.15 16.63 -0.61
C ASN A 19 8.39 15.12 -0.45
N LEU A 20 7.48 14.32 -0.98
CA LEU A 20 7.61 12.87 -1.04
C LEU A 20 8.53 12.49 -2.20
N LEU A 21 9.57 11.71 -1.93
CA LEU A 21 10.47 11.22 -2.95
C LEU A 21 9.90 9.95 -3.60
N LEU A 22 9.78 9.97 -4.93
CA LEU A 22 9.45 8.79 -5.73
C LEU A 22 10.75 8.11 -6.14
N LEU A 23 10.88 6.84 -5.81
CA LEU A 23 12.08 6.06 -6.10
C LEU A 23 11.69 4.85 -6.94
N ASP A 24 12.56 4.51 -7.89
CA ASP A 24 12.39 3.33 -8.74
C ASP A 24 13.75 2.67 -9.01
N LYS A 25 13.71 1.41 -9.42
CA LYS A 25 14.88 0.63 -9.76
C LYS A 25 15.40 1.02 -11.14
N VAL A 26 16.50 1.77 -11.18
CA VAL A 26 17.36 1.91 -12.36
C VAL A 26 18.16 0.63 -12.62
N ASP A 27 17.93 -0.05 -13.74
CA ASP A 27 18.81 -1.13 -14.21
C ASP A 27 19.90 -0.56 -15.14
N ILE A 28 21.02 -1.28 -15.28
CA ILE A 28 22.21 -0.81 -16.01
C ILE A 28 21.90 -0.46 -17.47
N GLU A 29 20.92 -1.14 -18.06
CA GLU A 29 20.50 -0.94 -19.46
C GLU A 29 19.30 0.04 -19.59
N THR A 30 18.79 0.58 -18.49
CA THR A 30 17.65 1.49 -18.52
C THR A 30 18.12 2.91 -18.83
N HIS A 31 17.69 3.47 -19.96
CA HIS A 31 17.94 4.87 -20.28
C HIS A 31 17.19 5.77 -19.26
N PRO A 32 17.80 6.83 -18.69
CA PRO A 32 17.16 7.61 -17.64
C PRO A 32 15.79 8.18 -18.00
N SER A 33 15.55 8.47 -19.29
CA SER A 33 14.26 8.98 -19.77
C SER A 33 13.14 7.94 -19.81
N SER A 34 13.44 6.65 -19.73
CA SER A 34 12.42 5.59 -19.69
C SER A 34 11.96 5.27 -18.27
N ILE A 35 12.61 5.82 -17.24
CA ILE A 35 12.24 5.60 -15.84
C ILE A 35 10.95 6.37 -15.54
N SER A 36 9.93 5.65 -15.09
CA SER A 36 8.60 6.20 -14.82
C SER A 36 8.34 6.38 -13.32
N LEU A 37 8.76 7.51 -12.77
CA LEU A 37 8.50 7.91 -11.37
C LEU A 37 7.05 8.38 -11.17
N ARG A 38 6.12 7.43 -11.06
CA ARG A 38 4.67 7.72 -10.93
C ARG A 38 4.04 7.14 -9.68
N LYS A 39 4.70 6.19 -9.03
CA LYS A 39 4.13 5.46 -7.90
C LYS A 39 4.88 5.79 -6.62
N ALA A 40 4.13 5.94 -5.54
CA ALA A 40 4.64 6.07 -4.19
C ALA A 40 4.22 4.85 -3.36
N SER A 41 5.20 4.12 -2.83
CA SER A 41 4.96 3.03 -1.87
C SER A 41 4.68 3.62 -0.49
N LEU A 42 3.43 3.52 -0.03
CA LEU A 42 2.96 4.11 1.22
C LEU A 42 2.34 3.06 2.14
N TRP A 43 2.57 3.21 3.44
CA TRP A 43 1.85 2.45 4.46
C TRP A 43 0.48 3.09 4.74
N VAL A 44 -0.57 2.40 4.35
CA VAL A 44 -1.97 2.78 4.56
C VAL A 44 -2.55 1.99 5.73
N ARG A 45 -3.16 2.70 6.70
CA ARG A 45 -3.89 2.08 7.79
C ARG A 45 -5.38 2.10 7.49
N VAL A 46 -6.01 0.93 7.54
CA VAL A 46 -7.45 0.78 7.29
C VAL A 46 -8.16 0.48 8.61
N TYR A 47 -9.07 1.37 8.96
CA TYR A 47 -9.86 1.34 10.20
C TYR A 47 -11.32 0.99 9.91
N GLY A 48 -12.08 0.64 10.95
CA GLY A 48 -13.52 0.36 10.85
C GLY A 48 -13.86 -0.97 10.20
N ILE A 49 -12.90 -1.89 10.12
CA ILE A 49 -13.11 -3.25 9.62
C ILE A 49 -13.62 -4.12 10.78
N LEU A 50 -14.69 -4.88 10.52
CA LEU A 50 -15.20 -5.85 11.48
C LEU A 50 -14.15 -6.92 11.77
N PHE A 51 -14.06 -7.39 13.02
CA PHE A 51 -13.08 -8.41 13.44
C PHE A 51 -13.10 -9.66 12.55
N LEU A 52 -14.29 -10.14 12.18
CA LEU A 52 -14.47 -11.29 11.28
C LEU A 52 -13.92 -11.06 9.87
N CYS A 53 -13.71 -9.81 9.48
CA CYS A 53 -13.18 -9.40 8.17
C CYS A 53 -11.69 -9.06 8.21
N LEU A 54 -11.02 -9.18 9.36
CA LEU A 54 -9.56 -9.03 9.47
C LEU A 54 -8.85 -10.30 8.95
N SER A 55 -8.99 -10.57 7.65
CA SER A 55 -8.34 -11.69 6.97
C SER A 55 -7.37 -11.19 5.89
N LYS A 56 -6.39 -12.01 5.53
CA LYS A 56 -5.48 -11.71 4.41
C LYS A 56 -6.25 -11.53 3.09
N THR A 57 -7.33 -12.27 2.88
CA THR A 57 -8.18 -12.16 1.68
C THR A 57 -8.84 -10.78 1.59
N VAL A 58 -9.47 -10.32 2.67
CA VAL A 58 -10.07 -8.97 2.70
C VAL A 58 -9.00 -7.89 2.58
N SER A 59 -7.87 -8.07 3.27
CA SER A 59 -6.73 -7.16 3.19
C SER A 59 -6.23 -6.98 1.75
N ARG A 60 -6.16 -8.08 0.99
CA ARG A 60 -5.78 -8.07 -0.41
C ARG A 60 -6.77 -7.32 -1.28
N ILE A 61 -8.07 -7.62 -1.14
CA ILE A 61 -9.14 -6.91 -1.87
C ILE A 61 -9.08 -5.41 -1.61
N ILE A 62 -8.88 -5.01 -0.35
CA ILE A 62 -8.76 -3.60 0.02
C ILE A 62 -7.50 -2.98 -0.60
N GLY A 63 -6.36 -3.64 -0.47
CA GLY A 63 -5.08 -3.17 -0.98
C GLY A 63 -5.09 -2.95 -2.49
N GLU A 64 -5.51 -3.97 -3.24
CA GLU A 64 -5.64 -3.94 -4.71
C GLU A 64 -6.66 -2.88 -5.19
N ASN A 65 -7.64 -2.53 -4.35
CA ASN A 65 -8.57 -1.45 -4.67
C ASN A 65 -7.98 -0.05 -4.44
N ILE A 66 -6.97 0.08 -3.57
CA ILE A 66 -6.26 1.34 -3.30
C ILE A 66 -5.16 1.57 -4.34
N GLY A 67 -4.44 0.52 -4.74
CA GLY A 67 -3.32 0.58 -5.69
C GLY A 67 -2.60 -0.77 -5.77
N ASP A 68 -1.31 -0.74 -6.06
CA ASP A 68 -0.52 -1.98 -6.16
C ASP A 68 -0.15 -2.47 -4.76
N LEU A 69 -0.73 -3.59 -4.33
CA LEU A 69 -0.46 -4.15 -3.02
C LEU A 69 0.93 -4.79 -2.95
N GLU A 70 1.79 -4.28 -2.06
CA GLU A 70 3.15 -4.76 -1.85
C GLU A 70 3.26 -5.66 -0.60
N GLU A 71 2.60 -5.27 0.50
CA GLU A 71 2.72 -5.95 1.79
C GLU A 71 1.46 -5.83 2.65
N ILE A 72 1.19 -6.86 3.46
CA ILE A 72 0.05 -6.92 4.38
C ILE A 72 0.56 -7.20 5.80
N GLU A 73 0.27 -6.30 6.73
CA GLU A 73 0.45 -6.47 8.17
C GLU A 73 -0.92 -6.40 8.86
N VAL A 74 -1.32 -7.48 9.54
CA VAL A 74 -2.56 -7.52 10.34
C VAL A 74 -2.21 -7.17 11.78
N MET A 75 -2.67 -6.00 12.25
CA MET A 75 -2.43 -5.56 13.62
C MET A 75 -3.61 -5.94 14.50
N SER A 76 -3.43 -6.97 15.33
CA SER A 76 -4.40 -7.36 16.36
C SER A 76 -3.89 -6.90 17.72
N GLY A 77 -4.35 -5.73 18.17
CA GLY A 77 -4.03 -5.25 19.52
C GLY A 77 -5.01 -5.77 20.58
N ARG A 78 -4.60 -5.75 21.85
CA ARG A 78 -5.40 -6.23 23.00
C ARG A 78 -6.62 -5.34 23.32
N LYS A 79 -6.64 -4.09 22.83
CA LYS A 79 -7.76 -3.15 23.03
C LYS A 79 -8.71 -3.19 21.83
N VAL A 80 -10.01 -3.10 22.09
CA VAL A 80 -11.08 -3.13 21.06
C VAL A 80 -10.83 -2.15 19.90
N ASN A 81 -10.24 -0.98 20.16
CA ASN A 81 -9.96 0.05 19.14
C ASN A 81 -8.54 0.01 18.56
N SER A 82 -7.75 -1.02 18.87
CA SER A 82 -6.35 -1.13 18.40
C SER A 82 -6.17 -2.05 17.20
N GLN A 83 -7.27 -2.56 16.64
CA GLN A 83 -7.25 -3.43 15.48
C GLN A 83 -7.33 -2.61 14.19
N TYR A 84 -6.37 -2.81 13.30
CA TYR A 84 -6.36 -2.20 11.98
C TYR A 84 -5.58 -3.07 11.00
N LEU A 85 -5.87 -2.92 9.71
CA LEU A 85 -5.01 -3.45 8.66
C LEU A 85 -3.98 -2.40 8.30
N LYS A 86 -2.72 -2.82 8.22
CA LYS A 86 -1.64 -1.98 7.73
C LYS A 86 -1.18 -2.57 6.40
N LEU A 87 -1.42 -1.84 5.32
CA LEU A 87 -1.16 -2.28 3.96
C LEU A 87 -0.06 -1.40 3.39
N ARG A 88 0.93 -1.99 2.74
CA ARG A 88 1.89 -1.26 1.93
C ARG A 88 1.39 -1.27 0.49
N VAL A 89 1.13 -0.10 -0.07
CA VAL A 89 0.51 0.04 -1.38
C VAL A 89 1.27 1.05 -2.22
N GLY A 90 1.61 0.67 -3.45
CA GLY A 90 2.08 1.57 -4.49
C GLY A 90 0.92 2.35 -5.09
N ILE A 91 0.86 3.65 -4.80
CA ILE A 91 -0.22 4.54 -5.22
C ILE A 91 0.29 5.42 -6.38
N ASP A 92 -0.45 5.50 -7.49
CA ASP A 92 -0.15 6.44 -8.58
C ASP A 92 -0.42 7.88 -8.09
N VAL A 93 0.64 8.71 -8.04
CA VAL A 93 0.54 10.08 -7.52
C VAL A 93 -0.19 11.04 -8.47
N ARG A 94 -0.47 10.60 -9.70
CA ARG A 94 -1.26 11.38 -10.66
C ARG A 94 -2.76 11.29 -10.39
N GLU A 95 -3.17 10.30 -9.59
CA GLU A 95 -4.54 10.14 -9.14
C GLU A 95 -4.74 10.78 -7.75
N THR A 96 -5.94 11.29 -7.52
CA THR A 96 -6.29 11.83 -6.20
C THR A 96 -6.43 10.72 -5.18
N LEU A 97 -5.93 10.94 -3.96
CA LEU A 97 -6.12 10.01 -2.86
C LEU A 97 -7.62 9.82 -2.56
N ARG A 98 -8.04 8.56 -2.45
CA ARG A 98 -9.40 8.21 -2.06
C ARG A 98 -9.63 8.59 -0.60
N ARG A 99 -10.73 9.30 -0.32
CA ARG A 99 -11.09 9.71 1.05
C ARG A 99 -11.63 8.56 1.91
N GLY A 100 -12.21 7.54 1.27
CA GLY A 100 -12.80 6.39 1.95
C GLY A 100 -13.33 5.36 0.96
N MET A 101 -13.74 4.20 1.48
CA MET A 101 -14.25 3.07 0.70
C MET A 101 -15.42 2.43 1.43
N LYS A 102 -16.42 1.98 0.69
CA LYS A 102 -17.53 1.17 1.22
C LYS A 102 -17.23 -0.30 0.98
N LEU A 103 -17.25 -1.10 2.05
CA LEU A 103 -17.09 -2.55 1.99
C LEU A 103 -18.45 -3.22 2.11
N ARG A 104 -18.76 -4.11 1.16
CA ARG A 104 -19.93 -4.99 1.23
C ARG A 104 -19.45 -6.39 1.60
N ILE A 105 -20.06 -6.98 2.62
CA ILE A 105 -19.75 -8.32 3.12
C ILE A 105 -20.95 -9.21 2.83
N GLY A 106 -20.73 -10.37 2.20
CA GLY A 106 -21.80 -11.34 1.91
C GLY A 106 -22.54 -11.16 0.58
N GLY A 107 -21.86 -10.74 -0.49
CA GLY A 107 -22.45 -10.77 -1.83
C GLY A 107 -22.53 -12.22 -2.33
N THR A 108 -23.75 -12.75 -2.45
CA THR A 108 -23.99 -13.94 -3.28
C THR A 108 -23.62 -13.62 -4.72
N GLU A 109 -22.81 -14.47 -5.35
CA GLU A 109 -22.65 -14.46 -6.80
C GLU A 109 -24.03 -14.54 -7.45
N LYS A 110 -24.32 -13.62 -8.36
CA LYS A 110 -25.41 -13.85 -9.32
C LYS A 110 -24.88 -14.89 -10.30
N VAL A 111 -25.45 -16.09 -10.19
CA VAL A 111 -25.48 -17.12 -11.24
C VAL A 111 -26.09 -16.54 -12.51
#